data_AF-A0A6P0X057-F1
#
_entry.id   AF-A0A6P0X057-F1
#
_cell.length_a   1.000
_cell.length_b   1.000
_cell.length_c   1.000
_cell.angle_alpha   90.00
_cell.angle_beta   90.00
_cell.angle_gamma   90.00
#
_symmetry.space_group_name_H-M   'P 1'
#
loop_
_entity.id
_entity.type
_entity.pdbx_description
1 polymer ?
#
loop_
_entity_poly.entity_id
_entity_poly.type
_entity_poly.pdbx_seq_one_letter_code
_entity_poly.pdbx_strand_id
1 'polypeptide(L)'
;MVNTSNIELIIQFDDPDLDPESDPDDKDEMNQLTQNLYKQVGQFMEDLDEEGAVRRVRETEVPELSKPVVGEFIVGILTAEVNWENIIALMRFVGHRLSGKTIEMKVEANGKRLEVKASSEQELLIAIQAAQKFIAASKEDTNG
;
A
#
# COMPACT_ATOMS: atom_id res chain seq x y z
N MET A 1 23.00 3.31 17.34
CA MET A 1 21.86 2.53 16.83
C MET A 1 21.04 3.51 16.01
N VAL A 2 21.05 3.38 14.68
CA VAL A 2 20.18 4.21 13.84
C VAL A 2 18.77 3.71 14.08
N ASN A 3 17.92 4.59 14.59
CA ASN A 3 16.50 4.31 14.71
C ASN A 3 15.95 4.38 13.27
N THR A 4 15.90 3.24 12.59
CA THR A 4 15.19 3.13 11.32
C THR A 4 13.71 3.23 11.66
N SER A 5 13.16 4.44 11.59
CA SER A 5 11.71 4.61 11.67
C SER A 5 11.05 3.73 10.60
N ASN A 6 9.95 3.07 10.93
CA ASN A 6 9.13 2.25 10.03
C ASN A 6 7.89 3.03 9.57
N ILE A 7 7.58 3.01 8.27
CA ILE A 7 6.58 3.84 7.60
C ILE A 7 5.48 2.85 7.42
N GLU A 8 4.30 3.24 7.86
CA GLU A 8 3.11 2.53 7.45
C GLU A 8 2.69 3.01 6.06
N LEU A 9 2.70 2.09 5.10
CA LEU A 9 2.15 2.26 3.77
C LEU A 9 0.83 1.50 3.70
N ILE A 10 -0.28 2.23 3.57
CA ILE A 10 -1.58 1.65 3.25
C ILE A 10 -1.71 1.64 1.73
N ILE A 11 -1.99 0.47 1.15
CA ILE A 11 -2.18 0.25 -0.28
C ILE A 11 -3.63 -0.15 -0.49
N GLN A 12 -4.40 0.75 -1.07
CA GLN A 12 -5.76 0.48 -1.54
C GLN A 12 -5.74 0.40 -3.06
N PHE A 13 -6.43 -0.56 -3.64
CA PHE A 13 -6.56 -0.68 -5.08
C PHE A 13 -7.95 -1.14 -5.51
N ASP A 14 -8.26 -0.86 -6.76
CA ASP A 14 -9.53 -1.16 -7.39
C ASP A 14 -9.33 -1.55 -8.85
N ASP A 15 -10.05 -2.57 -9.29
CA ASP A 15 -9.99 -3.09 -10.65
C ASP A 15 -11.24 -2.60 -11.40
N PRO A 16 -11.10 -1.72 -12.40
CA PRO A 16 -12.26 -1.12 -13.07
C PRO A 16 -13.14 -2.14 -13.79
N ASP A 17 -12.62 -3.35 -14.03
CA ASP A 17 -13.34 -4.44 -14.67
C ASP A 17 -14.12 -5.33 -13.69
N LEU A 18 -13.99 -5.11 -12.36
CA LEU A 18 -14.66 -5.89 -11.32
C LEU A 18 -15.63 -5.03 -10.50
N ASP A 19 -16.82 -5.57 -10.20
CA ASP A 19 -17.77 -4.99 -9.26
C ASP A 19 -17.98 -5.93 -8.03
N PRO A 20 -17.01 -5.95 -7.09
CA PRO A 20 -17.06 -6.83 -5.93
C PRO A 20 -18.13 -6.44 -4.88
N GLU A 21 -18.83 -5.32 -5.07
CA GLU A 21 -19.96 -4.90 -4.23
C GLU A 21 -21.26 -5.56 -4.69
N SER A 22 -21.47 -5.66 -6.01
CA SER A 22 -22.69 -6.20 -6.60
C SER A 22 -22.57 -7.68 -7.01
N ASP A 23 -21.37 -8.14 -7.39
CA ASP A 23 -21.14 -9.50 -7.91
C ASP A 23 -20.26 -10.35 -6.95
N PRO A 24 -20.79 -11.48 -6.44
CA PRO A 24 -20.01 -12.41 -5.61
C PRO A 24 -18.78 -13.00 -6.31
N ASP A 25 -18.83 -13.24 -7.61
CA ASP A 25 -17.72 -13.83 -8.36
C ASP A 25 -16.58 -12.81 -8.49
N ASP A 26 -16.91 -11.55 -8.79
CA ASP A 26 -15.94 -10.44 -8.82
C ASP A 26 -15.32 -10.18 -7.44
N LYS A 27 -16.09 -10.35 -6.37
CA LYS A 27 -15.58 -10.26 -4.99
C LYS A 27 -14.54 -11.34 -4.69
N ASP A 28 -14.79 -12.56 -5.14
CA ASP A 28 -13.84 -13.66 -5.00
C ASP A 28 -12.58 -13.42 -5.84
N GLU A 29 -12.72 -12.86 -7.05
CA GLU A 29 -11.58 -12.46 -7.89
C GLU A 29 -10.76 -11.33 -7.23
N MET A 30 -11.42 -10.28 -6.73
CA MET A 30 -10.74 -9.19 -6.00
C MET A 30 -10.02 -9.70 -4.75
N ASN A 31 -10.61 -10.65 -4.02
CA ASN A 31 -9.96 -11.31 -2.88
C ASN A 31 -8.72 -12.10 -3.32
N GLN A 32 -8.77 -12.81 -4.45
CA GLN A 32 -7.61 -13.50 -5.01
C GLN A 32 -6.51 -12.52 -5.42
N LEU A 33 -6.84 -11.42 -6.09
CA LEU A 33 -5.89 -10.34 -6.41
C LEU A 33 -5.22 -9.79 -5.15
N THR A 34 -6.01 -9.56 -4.09
CA THR A 34 -5.51 -9.08 -2.78
C THR A 34 -4.54 -10.08 -2.15
N GLN A 35 -4.88 -11.37 -2.15
CA GLN A 35 -4.01 -12.42 -1.60
C GLN A 35 -2.73 -12.61 -2.43
N ASN A 36 -2.83 -12.47 -3.75
CA ASN A 36 -1.68 -12.57 -4.64
C ASN A 36 -0.73 -11.40 -4.44
N LEU A 37 -1.25 -10.17 -4.34
CA LEU A 37 -0.46 -8.99 -4.04
C LEU A 37 0.20 -9.11 -2.66
N TYR A 38 -0.54 -9.57 -1.64
CA TYR A 38 -0.01 -9.80 -0.30
C TYR A 38 1.22 -10.71 -0.31
N LYS A 39 1.13 -11.87 -0.98
CA LYS A 39 2.26 -12.81 -1.10
C LYS A 39 3.43 -12.19 -1.86
N GLN A 40 3.15 -11.48 -2.96
CA GLN A 40 4.16 -10.85 -3.79
C GLN A 40 4.91 -9.74 -3.05
N VAL A 41 4.20 -8.90 -2.29
CA VAL A 41 4.80 -7.87 -1.45
C VAL A 41 5.61 -8.51 -0.32
N GLY A 42 5.09 -9.56 0.33
CA GLY A 42 5.82 -10.28 1.37
C GLY A 42 7.15 -10.84 0.85
N GLN A 43 7.11 -11.54 -0.29
CA GLN A 43 8.34 -12.05 -0.93
C GLN A 43 9.30 -10.92 -1.30
N PHE A 44 8.78 -9.82 -1.84
CA PHE A 44 9.61 -8.68 -2.22
C PHE A 44 10.30 -8.04 -0.99
N MET A 45 9.63 -7.99 0.15
CA MET A 45 10.21 -7.49 1.40
C MET A 45 11.28 -8.44 1.94
N GLU A 46 11.06 -9.75 1.88
CA GLU A 46 12.09 -10.75 2.22
C GLU A 46 13.33 -10.61 1.32
N ASP A 47 13.14 -10.40 0.01
CA ASP A 47 14.22 -10.20 -0.95
C ASP A 47 15.04 -8.91 -0.67
N LEU A 48 14.44 -7.94 0.01
CA LEU A 48 15.09 -6.69 0.42
C LEU A 48 15.73 -6.75 1.82
N ASP A 49 15.66 -7.90 2.51
CA ASP A 49 16.07 -8.06 3.92
C ASP A 49 15.38 -7.02 4.83
N GLU A 50 14.11 -6.75 4.53
CA GLU A 50 13.29 -5.77 5.25
C GLU A 50 12.72 -6.38 6.54
N GLU A 51 12.99 -5.75 7.69
CA GLU A 51 12.46 -6.20 8.99
C GLU A 51 10.98 -5.85 9.22
N GLY A 52 10.39 -5.06 8.33
CA GLY A 52 8.97 -4.70 8.34
C GLY A 52 8.03 -5.86 8.01
N ALA A 53 6.73 -5.58 8.05
CA ALA A 53 5.69 -6.59 7.83
C ALA A 53 4.62 -6.11 6.85
N VAL A 54 4.13 -7.00 5.99
CA VAL A 54 2.91 -6.79 5.22
C VAL A 54 1.74 -7.55 5.86
N ARG A 55 0.55 -6.96 5.86
CA ARG A 55 -0.68 -7.54 6.41
C ARG A 55 -1.92 -7.14 5.59
N ARG A 56 -2.94 -7.99 5.62
CA ARG A 56 -4.29 -7.65 5.15
C ARG A 56 -5.02 -6.88 6.24
N VAL A 57 -5.86 -5.93 5.85
CA VAL A 57 -6.61 -5.09 6.78
C VAL A 57 -7.91 -5.78 7.17
N ARG A 58 -8.23 -5.77 8.47
CA ARG A 58 -9.50 -6.30 8.99
C ARG A 58 -10.59 -5.24 8.96
N GLU A 59 -11.84 -5.64 8.77
CA GLU A 59 -13.00 -4.73 8.85
C GLU A 59 -13.06 -3.98 10.20
N THR A 60 -12.68 -4.67 11.29
CA THR A 60 -12.66 -4.11 12.64
C THR A 60 -11.61 -3.01 12.85
N GLU A 61 -10.60 -2.94 11.99
CA GLU A 61 -9.50 -1.96 12.11
C GLU A 61 -9.86 -0.64 11.43
N VAL A 62 -10.58 -0.70 10.32
CA VAL A 62 -10.99 0.51 9.58
C VAL A 62 -12.42 0.33 9.05
N PRO A 63 -13.44 0.43 9.93
CA PRO A 63 -14.84 0.22 9.54
C PRO A 63 -15.35 1.31 8.57
N GLU A 64 -14.61 2.41 8.42
CA GLU A 64 -14.93 3.51 7.51
C GLU A 64 -14.50 3.27 6.06
N LEU A 65 -13.68 2.24 5.81
CA LEU A 65 -13.34 1.84 4.44
C LEU A 65 -14.56 1.14 3.85
N SER A 66 -15.34 1.86 3.04
CA SER A 66 -16.47 1.36 2.24
C SER A 66 -16.00 0.39 1.15
N LYS A 67 -15.39 -0.72 1.55
CA LYS A 67 -14.85 -1.75 0.66
C LYS A 67 -15.40 -3.12 1.06
N PRO A 68 -15.61 -4.03 0.09
CA PRO A 68 -16.16 -5.35 0.39
C PRO A 68 -15.28 -6.15 1.36
N VAL A 69 -15.92 -7.04 2.13
CA VAL A 69 -15.26 -7.89 3.13
C VAL A 69 -15.42 -9.36 2.75
N VAL A 70 -14.34 -10.13 2.86
CA VAL A 70 -14.34 -11.59 2.73
C VAL A 70 -13.73 -12.22 3.98
N GLY A 71 -14.58 -12.86 4.78
CA GLY A 71 -14.20 -13.34 6.11
C GLY A 71 -14.01 -12.17 7.08
N GLU A 72 -12.80 -12.02 7.64
CA GLU A 72 -12.46 -10.91 8.54
C GLU A 72 -11.75 -9.75 7.82
N PHE A 73 -11.40 -9.90 6.53
CA PHE A 73 -10.50 -9.00 5.81
C PHE A 73 -11.21 -8.20 4.72
N ILE A 74 -10.81 -6.94 4.59
CA ILE A 74 -11.24 -6.05 3.51
C ILE A 74 -10.51 -6.44 2.23
N VAL A 75 -11.22 -6.59 1.12
CA VAL A 75 -10.62 -6.86 -0.19
C VAL A 75 -10.13 -5.56 -0.83
N GLY A 76 -9.04 -5.65 -1.60
CA GLY A 76 -8.42 -4.50 -2.26
C GLY A 76 -7.58 -3.62 -1.33
N ILE A 77 -7.29 -4.06 -0.09
CA ILE A 77 -6.51 -3.27 0.87
C ILE A 77 -5.42 -4.10 1.56
N LEU A 78 -4.20 -3.59 1.53
CA LEU A 78 -3.05 -4.07 2.27
C LEU A 78 -2.41 -2.95 3.08
N THR A 79 -1.70 -3.32 4.13
CA THR A 79 -0.79 -2.42 4.86
C THR A 79 0.59 -3.05 4.91
N ALA A 80 1.61 -2.23 4.78
CA ALA A 80 3.00 -2.65 4.85
C ALA A 80 3.79 -1.67 5.73
N GLU A 81 4.55 -2.20 6.67
CA GLU A 81 5.59 -1.47 7.38
C GLU A 81 6.90 -1.66 6.63
N VAL A 82 7.56 -0.55 6.28
CA VAL A 82 8.80 -0.59 5.51
C VAL A 82 9.73 0.54 5.94
N ASN A 83 11.03 0.31 5.90
CA ASN A 83 12.01 1.34 6.21
C ASN A 83 12.09 2.45 5.13
N TRP A 84 12.79 3.55 5.46
CA TRP A 84 12.80 4.75 4.59
C TRP A 84 13.59 4.52 3.30
N GLU A 85 14.45 3.52 3.28
CA GLU A 85 15.32 3.18 2.16
C GLU A 85 14.55 2.37 1.10
N ASN A 86 13.61 1.53 1.56
CA ASN A 86 12.91 0.55 0.75
C ASN A 86 11.49 0.96 0.33
N ILE A 87 10.88 1.97 0.97
CA ILE A 87 9.51 2.39 0.62
C ILE A 87 9.33 2.79 -0.86
N ILE A 88 10.31 3.47 -1.44
CA ILE A 88 10.26 3.83 -2.87
C ILE A 88 10.29 2.58 -3.74
N ALA A 89 11.07 1.58 -3.35
CA ALA A 89 11.15 0.30 -4.06
C ALA A 89 9.82 -0.45 -3.95
N LEU A 90 9.20 -0.47 -2.77
CA LEU A 90 7.89 -1.07 -2.54
C LEU A 90 6.78 -0.38 -3.37
N MET A 91 6.70 0.95 -3.37
CA MET A 91 5.69 1.67 -4.16
C MET A 91 5.85 1.41 -5.67
N ARG A 92 7.09 1.33 -6.17
CA ARG A 92 7.36 0.96 -7.57
C ARG A 92 6.92 -0.47 -7.87
N PHE A 93 7.24 -1.41 -6.97
CA PHE A 93 6.86 -2.80 -7.10
C PHE A 93 5.34 -2.95 -7.18
N VAL A 94 4.62 -2.37 -6.22
CA VAL A 94 3.15 -2.38 -6.15
C VAL A 94 2.54 -1.79 -7.40
N GLY A 95 3.01 -0.62 -7.83
CA GLY A 95 2.45 0.04 -9.01
C GLY A 95 2.71 -0.71 -10.32
N HIS A 96 3.81 -1.46 -10.44
CA HIS A 96 4.04 -2.34 -11.59
C HIS A 96 3.08 -3.54 -11.58
N ARG A 97 2.81 -4.12 -10.40
CA ARG A 97 1.89 -5.27 -10.27
C ARG A 97 0.43 -4.91 -10.47
N LEU A 98 0.07 -3.67 -10.15
CA LEU A 98 -1.29 -3.14 -10.27
C LEU A 98 -1.45 -2.25 -11.51
N SER A 99 -0.65 -2.46 -12.55
CA SER A 99 -0.77 -1.73 -13.81
C SER A 99 -2.19 -1.89 -14.38
N GLY A 100 -2.79 -0.76 -14.80
CA GLY A 100 -4.18 -0.72 -15.29
C GLY A 100 -5.24 -0.63 -14.19
N LYS A 101 -4.87 -0.69 -12.91
CA LYS A 101 -5.79 -0.58 -11.77
C LYS A 101 -5.71 0.81 -11.15
N THR A 102 -6.77 1.20 -10.46
CA THR A 102 -6.72 2.41 -9.62
C THR A 102 -6.03 2.07 -8.32
N ILE A 103 -5.04 2.86 -7.92
CA ILE A 103 -4.23 2.68 -6.72
C ILE A 103 -4.31 3.95 -5.87
N GLU A 104 -4.57 3.80 -4.59
CA GLU A 104 -4.50 4.85 -3.58
C GLU A 104 -3.52 4.40 -2.50
N MET A 105 -2.51 5.21 -2.24
CA MET A 105 -1.48 4.92 -1.24
C MET A 105 -1.48 5.99 -0.17
N LYS A 106 -1.49 5.56 1.10
CA LYS A 106 -1.34 6.45 2.26
C LYS A 106 -0.02 6.13 2.91
N VAL A 107 0.86 7.12 2.94
CA VAL A 107 2.20 7.06 3.54
C VAL A 107 2.13 7.79 4.87
N GLU A 108 2.36 7.08 5.96
CA GLU A 108 2.43 7.66 7.31
C GLU A 108 3.87 7.60 7.85
N ALA A 109 4.43 8.77 8.16
CA ALA A 109 5.78 8.93 8.68
C ALA A 109 5.80 10.02 9.75
N ASN A 110 6.38 9.73 10.93
CA ASN A 110 6.58 10.72 12.00
C ASN A 110 5.28 11.48 12.39
N GLY A 111 4.13 10.79 12.41
CA GLY A 111 2.83 11.39 12.71
C GLY A 111 2.26 12.31 11.62
N LYS A 112 2.92 12.40 10.47
CA LYS A 112 2.41 13.06 9.27
C LYS A 112 1.91 12.01 8.28
N ARG A 113 0.86 12.35 7.53
CA ARG A 113 0.26 11.49 6.50
C ARG A 113 0.29 12.17 5.14
N LEU A 114 0.71 11.44 4.12
CA LEU A 114 0.58 11.82 2.72
C LEU A 114 -0.31 10.79 2.02
N GLU A 115 -1.34 11.27 1.34
CA GLU A 115 -2.20 10.45 0.49
C GLU A 115 -1.91 10.76 -0.98
N VAL A 116 -1.69 9.71 -1.77
CA VAL A 116 -1.44 9.80 -3.21
C VAL A 116 -2.32 8.81 -3.96
N LYS A 117 -2.84 9.23 -5.11
CA LYS A 117 -3.67 8.41 -5.98
C LYS A 117 -3.02 8.32 -7.35
N ALA A 118 -3.02 7.12 -7.93
CA ALA A 118 -2.48 6.84 -9.25
C ALA A 118 -3.34 5.80 -9.96
N SER A 119 -3.65 6.08 -11.22
CA SER A 119 -4.37 5.19 -12.14
C SER A 119 -3.59 4.94 -13.43
N SER A 120 -2.42 5.57 -13.57
CA SER A 120 -1.49 5.41 -14.68
C SER A 120 -0.05 5.36 -14.21
N GLU A 121 0.84 4.85 -15.05
CA GLU A 121 2.27 4.82 -14.78
C GLU A 121 2.84 6.24 -14.55
N GLN A 122 2.38 7.24 -15.30
CA GLN A 122 2.83 8.62 -15.08
C GLN A 122 2.36 9.16 -13.73
N GLU A 123 1.11 8.93 -13.35
CA GLU A 123 0.59 9.34 -12.04
C GLU A 123 1.30 8.62 -10.90
N LEU A 124 1.62 7.33 -11.07
CA LEU A 124 2.40 6.56 -10.11
C LEU A 124 3.79 7.17 -9.91
N LEU A 125 4.48 7.55 -10.98
CA LEU A 125 5.79 8.20 -10.89
C LEU A 125 5.71 9.54 -10.15
N ILE A 126 4.66 10.33 -10.39
CA ILE A 126 4.42 11.59 -9.68
C ILE A 126 4.14 11.33 -8.19
N ALA A 127 3.30 10.36 -7.88
CA ALA A 127 2.98 9.92 -6.52
C ALA A 127 4.25 9.49 -5.76
N ILE A 128 5.10 8.69 -6.39
CA ILE A 128 6.38 8.25 -5.84
C ILE A 128 7.30 9.45 -5.56
N GLN A 129 7.38 10.41 -6.48
CA GLN A 129 8.20 11.62 -6.27
C GLN A 129 7.66 12.48 -5.12
N ALA A 130 6.34 12.61 -5.00
CA ALA A 130 5.71 13.32 -3.88
C ALA A 130 6.03 12.65 -2.55
N ALA A 131 5.89 11.32 -2.48
CA ALA A 131 6.25 10.54 -1.30
C ALA A 131 7.74 10.67 -0.97
N GLN A 132 8.63 10.62 -1.95
CA GLN A 132 10.07 10.81 -1.73
C GLN A 132 10.38 12.18 -1.11
N LYS A 133 9.77 13.26 -1.60
CA LYS A 133 9.93 14.60 -1.03
C LYS A 133 9.38 14.70 0.38
N PHE A 134 8.22 14.10 0.62
CA PHE A 134 7.58 14.06 1.94
C PHE A 134 8.43 13.32 2.98
N ILE A 135 8.99 12.16 2.62
CA ILE A 135 9.87 11.39 3.48
C ILE A 135 11.17 12.14 3.75
N ALA A 136 11.77 12.76 2.72
CA ALA A 136 12.97 13.56 2.87
C ALA A 136 12.76 14.74 3.85
N ALA A 137 11.68 15.50 3.68
CA ALA A 137 11.33 16.58 4.61
C ALA A 137 11.08 16.06 6.04
N SER A 138 10.50 14.87 6.18
CA SER A 138 10.23 14.25 7.49
C SER A 138 11.49 13.75 8.20
N LYS A 139 12.58 13.46 7.47
CA LYS A 139 13.90 13.14 8.05
C LYS A 139 14.59 14.39 8.63
N GLU A 140 14.39 15.57 8.04
CA GLU A 140 15.06 16.81 8.49
C GLU A 140 14.52 17.29 9.84
N ASP A 141 13.24 17.06 10.14
CA ASP A 141 12.60 17.45 11.40
C ASP A 141 13.06 16.63 12.62
N THR A 142 13.75 15.51 12.43
CA THR A 142 14.24 14.64 13.54
C THR A 142 15.65 14.97 14.00
N ASN A 143 16.32 15.94 13.37
CA ASN A 143 17.71 16.33 13.66
C ASN A 143 17.84 17.73 14.29
N GLY A 144 16.76 18.26 14.87
CA GLY A 144 16.69 19.56 15.57
C GLY A 144 16.72 19.43 17.09
#